data_AF-A0A7Y2I4R9-F1
#
_entry.id   AF-A0A7Y2I4R9-F1
#
_cell.length_a   1.000
_cell.length_b   1.000
_cell.length_c   1.000
_cell.angle_alpha   90.00
_cell.angle_beta   90.00
_cell.angle_gamma   90.00
#
_symmetry.space_group_name_H-M   'P 1'
#
loop_
_entity.id
_entity.type
_entity.pdbx_description
1 polymer ?
#
loop_
_entity_poly.entity_id
_entity_poly.type
_entity_poly.pdbx_seq_one_letter_code
_entity_poly.pdbx_strand_id
1 'polypeptide(L)'
;HNAVDKVMGAILLGKAEPGGAIYTTGRLTSDMVLKCARMRIPIVLSRTAPSSLGIAIAARAGLTLAGYGRQERLNVFTHPERVVLD
;
A
#
# COMPACT_ATOMS: atom_id res chain seq x y z
N HIS A 1 -1.18 -11.67 1.53
CA HIS A 1 -2.20 -12.02 0.52
C HIS A 1 -3.58 -12.07 1.17
N ASN A 2 -3.97 -13.16 1.83
CA ASN A 2 -5.33 -13.33 2.40
C ASN A 2 -5.80 -12.16 3.30
N ALA A 3 -4.91 -11.59 4.12
CA ALA A 3 -5.24 -10.43 4.95
C ALA A 3 -5.64 -9.21 4.11
N VAL A 4 -4.92 -8.93 3.01
CA VAL A 4 -5.27 -7.86 2.06
C VAL A 4 -6.54 -8.21 1.32
N ASP A 5 -6.72 -9.48 0.91
CA ASP A 5 -7.93 -9.93 0.22
C ASP A 5 -9.19 -9.71 1.06
N LYS A 6 -9.11 -9.90 2.39
CA LYS A 6 -10.22 -9.58 3.31
C LYS A 6 -10.53 -8.08 3.36
N VAL A 7 -9.52 -7.21 3.34
CA VAL A 7 -9.73 -5.75 3.27
C VAL A 7 -10.38 -5.36 1.96
N MET A 8 -9.93 -5.92 0.83
CA MET A 8 -10.56 -5.70 -0.47
C MET A 8 -12.01 -6.19 -0.48
N GLY A 9 -12.28 -7.37 0.09
CA GLY A 9 -13.63 -7.87 0.26
C GLY A 9 -14.51 -6.95 1.12
N ALA A 10 -13.97 -6.39 2.21
CA ALA A 10 -14.68 -5.41 3.02
C ALA A 10 -15.04 -4.15 2.22
N ILE A 11 -14.14 -3.66 1.38
CA ILE A 11 -14.41 -2.53 0.47
C ILE A 11 -15.51 -2.88 -0.53
N LEU A 12 -15.41 -4.04 -1.20
CA LEU A 12 -16.41 -4.48 -2.18
C LEU A 12 -17.81 -4.69 -1.58
N LEU A 13 -17.87 -5.04 -0.30
CA LEU A 13 -19.13 -5.20 0.44
C LEU A 13 -19.64 -3.89 1.07
N GLY A 14 -18.99 -2.75 0.81
CA GLY A 14 -19.36 -1.45 1.40
C GLY A 14 -19.13 -1.35 2.90
N LYS A 15 -18.26 -2.20 3.46
CA LYS A 15 -17.90 -2.21 4.89
C LYS A 15 -16.65 -1.37 5.20
N ALA A 16 -15.98 -0.86 4.17
CA ALA A 16 -14.81 0.00 4.26
C ALA A 16 -14.67 0.86 3.00
N GLU A 17 -14.03 2.02 3.12
CA GLU A 17 -13.77 2.92 2.00
C GLU A 17 -12.36 2.71 1.42
N PRO A 18 -12.17 2.75 0.08
CA PRO A 18 -10.84 2.59 -0.54
C PRO A 18 -9.97 3.84 -0.44
N GLY A 19 -10.53 5.00 -0.08
CA GLY A 19 -9.86 6.31 -0.13
C GLY A 19 -8.78 6.55 0.93
N GLY A 20 -8.44 5.55 1.75
CA GLY A 20 -7.46 5.67 2.83
C GLY A 20 -6.09 5.04 2.53
N ALA A 21 -5.40 4.64 3.60
CA ALA A 21 -4.15 3.90 3.52
C ALA A 21 -4.32 2.47 4.03
N ILE A 22 -3.62 1.51 3.42
CA ILE A 22 -3.43 0.18 4.01
C ILE A 22 -2.08 0.13 4.69
N TYR A 23 -2.05 -0.36 5.93
CA TYR A 23 -0.83 -0.77 6.61
C TYR A 23 -0.80 -2.29 6.80
N THR A 24 0.31 -2.94 6.43
CA THR A 24 0.48 -4.38 6.59
C THR A 24 1.81 -4.75 7.25
N THR A 25 1.83 -5.86 7.97
CA THR A 25 3.03 -6.41 8.58
C THR A 25 3.88 -7.25 7.61
N GLY A 26 3.29 -7.69 6.49
CA GLY A 26 3.93 -8.51 5.47
C GLY A 26 4.65 -7.70 4.39
N ARG A 27 5.47 -8.37 3.57
CA ARG A 27 6.19 -7.73 2.45
C ARG A 27 5.24 -7.24 1.36
N LEU A 28 5.63 -6.13 0.73
CA LEU A 28 4.93 -5.57 -0.44
C LEU A 28 5.48 -6.23 -1.71
N THR A 29 5.04 -7.46 -1.95
CA THR A 29 5.32 -8.20 -3.19
C THR A 29 4.51 -7.63 -4.36
N SER A 30 4.84 -8.03 -5.59
CA SER A 30 4.13 -7.58 -6.80
C SER A 30 2.62 -7.81 -6.72
N ASP A 31 2.19 -9.01 -6.30
CA ASP A 31 0.76 -9.33 -6.16
C ASP A 31 0.07 -8.49 -5.06
N MET A 32 0.75 -8.25 -3.93
CA MET A 32 0.21 -7.39 -2.87
C MET A 32 -0.05 -5.96 -3.36
N VAL A 33 0.92 -5.39 -4.09
CA VAL A 33 0.79 -4.03 -4.64
C VAL A 33 -0.25 -3.99 -5.75
N LEU A 34 -0.28 -4.98 -6.64
CA LEU A 34 -1.24 -5.04 -7.74
C LEU A 34 -2.69 -5.11 -7.24
N LYS A 35 -2.94 -5.87 -6.16
CA LYS A 35 -4.24 -5.95 -5.49
C LYS A 35 -4.71 -4.59 -4.99
N CYS A 36 -3.85 -3.88 -4.24
CA CYS A 36 -4.17 -2.54 -3.75
C CYS A 36 -4.39 -1.52 -4.88
N ALA A 37 -3.55 -1.58 -5.93
CA ALA A 37 -3.68 -0.71 -7.09
C ALA A 37 -5.01 -0.91 -7.83
N ARG A 38 -5.45 -2.18 -8.01
CA ARG A 38 -6.74 -2.49 -8.65
C ARG A 38 -7.94 -1.99 -7.84
N MET A 39 -7.81 -1.91 -6.53
CA MET A 39 -8.83 -1.35 -5.63
C MET A 39 -8.76 0.18 -5.53
N ARG A 40 -7.88 0.84 -6.29
CA ARG A 40 -7.66 2.30 -6.26
C ARG A 40 -7.30 2.83 -4.87
N ILE A 41 -6.61 2.03 -4.07
CA ILE A 41 -6.12 2.45 -2.77
C ILE A 41 -4.91 3.36 -2.98
N PRO A 42 -4.95 4.63 -2.55
CA PRO A 42 -3.92 5.61 -2.91
C PRO A 42 -2.59 5.40 -2.17
N ILE A 43 -2.61 4.79 -0.98
CA ILE A 43 -1.43 4.64 -0.12
C ILE A 43 -1.32 3.22 0.43
N VAL A 44 -0.15 2.60 0.28
CA VAL A 44 0.15 1.26 0.81
C VAL A 44 1.47 1.29 1.57
N LEU A 45 1.38 0.96 2.86
CA LEU A 45 2.45 1.00 3.83
C LEU A 45 2.76 -0.42 4.33
N SER A 46 4.03 -0.71 4.56
CA SER A 46 4.43 -1.95 5.22
C SER A 46 5.48 -1.72 6.30
N ARG A 47 5.41 -2.57 7.33
CA ARG A 47 6.44 -2.69 8.36
C ARG A 47 7.78 -3.21 7.81
N THR A 48 7.81 -3.80 6.62
CA THR A 48 9.00 -4.45 6.04
C THR A 48 9.21 -4.02 4.57
N ALA A 49 10.15 -4.68 3.90
CA ALA A 49 10.63 -4.33 2.57
C ALA A 49 9.60 -4.58 1.45
N PRO A 50 9.52 -3.68 0.44
CA PRO A 50 8.91 -3.98 -0.85
C PRO A 50 9.84 -4.83 -1.74
N SER A 51 9.30 -5.43 -2.80
CA SER A 51 10.12 -5.97 -3.90
C SER A 51 10.31 -4.94 -5.02
N SER A 52 11.35 -5.09 -5.84
CA SER A 52 11.61 -4.19 -6.97
C SER A 52 10.43 -4.13 -7.94
N LEU A 53 9.81 -5.28 -8.23
CA LEU A 53 8.61 -5.33 -9.08
C LEU A 53 7.39 -4.67 -8.39
N GLY A 54 7.25 -4.80 -7.07
CA GLY A 54 6.22 -4.09 -6.31
C GLY A 54 6.38 -2.57 -6.41
N ILE A 55 7.60 -2.05 -6.27
CA ILE A 55 7.91 -0.63 -6.47
C ILE A 55 7.54 -0.20 -7.89
N ALA A 56 7.94 -0.96 -8.92
CA ALA A 56 7.65 -0.63 -10.31
C ALA A 56 6.13 -0.57 -10.59
N ILE A 57 5.35 -1.50 -10.04
CA ILE A 57 3.89 -1.51 -10.17
C ILE A 57 3.30 -0.26 -9.49
N ALA A 58 3.73 0.07 -8.27
CA ALA A 58 3.24 1.24 -7.56
C ALA A 58 3.55 2.55 -8.30
N ALA A 59 4.78 2.67 -8.82
CA ALA A 59 5.21 3.81 -9.62
C ALA A 59 4.31 4.00 -10.84
N ARG A 60 4.03 2.92 -11.59
CA ARG A 60 3.15 2.98 -12.77
C ARG A 60 1.68 3.24 -12.42
N ALA A 61 1.22 2.75 -11.27
CA ALA A 61 -0.17 2.87 -10.85
C ALA A 61 -0.51 4.21 -10.19
N GLY A 62 0.45 5.11 -9.95
CA GLY A 62 0.20 6.35 -9.21
C GLY A 62 -0.01 6.15 -7.70
N LEU A 63 0.45 5.01 -7.16
CA LEU A 63 0.21 4.58 -5.79
C LEU A 63 1.40 4.96 -4.89
N THR A 64 1.14 5.59 -3.76
CA THR A 64 2.17 5.87 -2.75
C THR A 64 2.54 4.57 -2.04
N LEU A 65 3.77 4.09 -2.28
CA LEU A 65 4.29 2.86 -1.65
C LEU A 65 5.34 3.23 -0.63
N ALA A 66 5.18 2.74 0.60
CA ALA A 66 6.18 2.92 1.63
C ALA A 66 6.46 1.63 2.41
N GLY A 67 7.71 1.47 2.82
CA GLY A 67 8.19 0.33 3.59
C GLY A 67 8.90 0.77 4.86
N TYR A 68 9.25 -0.21 5.68
CA TYR A 68 9.95 0.00 6.96
C TYR A 68 9.23 0.97 7.91
N GLY A 69 7.90 1.11 7.81
CA GLY A 69 7.10 1.98 8.65
C GLY A 69 7.22 1.64 10.14
N ARG A 70 7.62 2.62 10.95
CA ARG A 70 7.63 2.64 12.43
C ARG A 70 7.03 3.98 12.88
N GLN A 71 6.83 4.17 14.18
CA GLN A 71 6.18 5.38 14.73
C GLN A 71 6.67 6.69 14.09
N GLU A 72 7.99 6.90 14.01
CA GLU A 72 8.58 8.16 13.52
C GLU A 72 9.47 7.96 12.29
N ARG A 73 9.30 6.84 11.58
CA ARG A 73 10.12 6.54 10.40
C ARG A 73 9.31 5.86 9.33
N LEU A 74 9.41 6.39 8.12
CA LEU A 74 8.80 5.82 6.94
C LEU A 74 9.74 5.98 5.75
N ASN A 75 9.96 4.90 4.99
CA ASN A 75 10.71 4.97 3.74
C ASN A 75 9.72 4.96 2.58
N VAL A 76 9.50 6.12 1.96
CA VAL A 76 8.61 6.25 0.79
C VAL A 76 9.39 5.94 -0.48
N PHE A 77 8.86 5.08 -1.33
CA PHE A 77 9.50 4.61 -2.57
C PHE A 77 8.88 5.23 -3.82
N THR A 78 7.59 5.57 -3.78
CA THR A 78 6.86 6.11 -4.93
C THR A 78 5.84 7.14 -4.48
N HIS A 79 5.59 8.15 -5.32
CA HIS A 79 4.50 9.11 -5.16
C HIS A 79 4.41 9.75 -3.75
N PRO A 80 5.48 10.40 -3.26
CA PRO A 80 5.55 10.92 -1.89
C PRO A 80 4.63 12.10 -1.61
N GLU A 81 4.03 12.71 -2.62
CA GLU A 81 3.17 13.90 -2.50
C GLU A 81 1.92 13.71 -1.62
N ARG A 82 1.56 12.45 -1.28
CA ARG A 82 0.46 12.14 -0.36
C ARG A 82 0.87 12.02 1.11
N VAL A 83 2.14 12.22 1.44
CA VAL A 83 2.67 12.14 2.80
C VAL A 83 3.12 13.53 3.25
N VAL A 84 2.49 14.04 4.30
CA VAL A 84 2.91 15.29 4.98
C VAL A 84 3.80 14.90 6.15
N LEU A 85 4.96 15.54 6.27
CA LEU A 85 5.88 15.38 7.40
C LEU A 85 5.76 16.65 8.26
N ASP A 86 5.48 16.45 9.54
CA ASP A 86 5.47 17.50 10.57
C ASP A 86 6.81 17.53 11.33
#